data_AF-A0A828RHP2-F1
#
_entry.id   AF-A0A828RHP2-F1
#
_cell.length_a   1.000
_cell.length_b   1.000
_cell.length_c   1.000
_cell.angle_alpha   90.00
_cell.angle_beta   90.00
_cell.angle_gamma   90.00
#
_symmetry.space_group_name_H-M   'P 1'
#
loop_
_entity.id
_entity.type
_entity.pdbx_description
1 polymer ?
#
loop_
_entity_poly.entity_id
_entity_poly.type
_entity_poly.pdbx_seq_one_letter_code
_entity_poly.pdbx_strand_id
1 'polypeptide(L)'
;MKKVKKKNGIMYWPSTPRFLLMAEQLHLTPDFNHRPETMDEEHENIKLLPPQLLSSLVATGPYEGYQKERLNFTGNGIYLYRKCMVRNVAQIDVHSLLLTMAYQLDLLDERHEKMFLEKKEIEADPNYPNNKRLVSKRKRLKQWLNKYCSTIGKTKTEHSINRYKAMYGGMNMVFDMLNFWGLSNVINCVNDGFIITNFNEEKFEQFKDKYSGKVKYLTFSVKQYDFCLVKNDLEYLLINSDGDYKCRNREFGKNGVYELLTGKSLKDETVSVNEKALLEAERIEKESVKLCKDLFLKTTN
;
A
#
# COMPACT_ATOMS: atom_id res chain seq x y z
N MET A 1 -26.98 8.52 4.57
CA MET A 1 -25.53 8.33 4.26
C MET A 1 -25.02 9.49 3.40
N LYS A 2 -23.96 10.21 3.82
CA LYS A 2 -23.38 11.30 3.00
C LYS A 2 -22.67 10.70 1.78
N LYS A 3 -23.04 11.16 0.57
CA LYS A 3 -22.51 10.71 -0.73
C LYS A 3 -20.99 10.95 -0.84
N VAL A 4 -20.29 10.10 -1.59
CA VAL A 4 -18.94 10.41 -2.09
C VAL A 4 -19.05 11.68 -2.92
N LYS A 5 -18.17 12.64 -2.69
CA LYS A 5 -18.20 13.93 -3.40
C LYS A 5 -16.96 14.03 -4.28
N LYS A 6 -17.14 14.63 -5.45
CA LYS A 6 -16.07 15.01 -6.39
C LYS A 6 -15.96 16.54 -6.35
N LYS A 7 -14.79 17.07 -5.98
CA LYS A 7 -14.48 18.51 -6.07
C LYS A 7 -13.07 18.66 -6.62
N ASN A 8 -12.89 19.52 -7.61
CA ASN A 8 -11.60 19.78 -8.26
C ASN A 8 -10.90 18.51 -8.80
N GLY A 9 -11.66 17.47 -9.14
CA GLY A 9 -11.12 16.20 -9.64
C GLY A 9 -10.54 15.27 -8.56
N ILE A 10 -10.85 15.47 -7.28
CA ILE A 10 -10.50 14.53 -6.18
C ILE A 10 -11.78 13.92 -5.60
N MET A 11 -11.73 12.63 -5.25
CA MET A 11 -12.77 11.94 -4.47
C MET A 11 -12.50 12.08 -2.97
N TYR A 12 -13.53 12.44 -2.19
CA TYR A 12 -13.41 12.54 -0.74
C TYR A 12 -14.61 11.94 0.00
N TRP A 13 -14.35 11.56 1.25
CA TRP A 13 -15.29 10.90 2.13
C TRP A 13 -15.71 11.82 3.29
N PRO A 14 -16.83 11.51 3.97
CA PRO A 14 -17.27 12.29 5.12
C PRO A 14 -16.25 12.34 6.27
N SER A 15 -15.40 11.32 6.36
CA SER A 15 -14.31 11.23 7.35
C SER A 15 -13.08 12.06 6.97
N THR A 16 -12.93 12.45 5.69
CA THR A 16 -11.72 13.17 5.24
C THR A 16 -11.56 14.50 5.98
N PRO A 17 -10.45 14.71 6.72
CA PRO A 17 -10.26 15.94 7.49
C PRO A 17 -10.16 17.17 6.60
N ARG A 18 -10.74 18.30 7.04
CA ARG A 18 -10.74 19.55 6.26
C ARG A 18 -9.33 20.07 5.98
N PHE A 19 -8.41 19.96 6.93
CA PHE A 19 -7.02 20.40 6.74
C PHE A 19 -6.31 19.60 5.63
N LEU A 20 -6.58 18.29 5.53
CA LEU A 20 -6.04 17.44 4.47
C LEU A 20 -6.58 17.89 3.11
N LEU A 21 -7.89 18.14 3.00
CA LEU A 21 -8.49 18.67 1.77
C LEU A 21 -7.89 20.01 1.33
N MET A 22 -7.56 20.89 2.29
CA MET A 22 -6.92 22.18 1.99
C MET A 22 -5.49 21.99 1.49
N ALA A 23 -4.72 21.10 2.13
CA ALA A 23 -3.36 20.77 1.68
C ALA A 23 -3.35 20.13 0.29
N GLU A 24 -4.26 19.19 0.03
CA GLU A 24 -4.43 18.57 -1.29
C GLU A 24 -4.79 19.60 -2.36
N GLN A 25 -5.68 20.55 -2.05
CA GLN A 25 -6.04 21.61 -2.98
C GLN A 25 -4.86 22.52 -3.34
N LEU A 26 -4.03 22.86 -2.36
CA LEU A 26 -2.81 23.63 -2.60
C LEU A 26 -1.84 22.86 -3.51
N HIS A 27 -1.62 21.56 -3.26
CA HIS A 27 -0.79 20.72 -4.15
C HIS A 27 -1.37 20.56 -5.58
N LEU A 28 -2.66 20.77 -5.80
CA LEU A 28 -3.21 20.79 -7.16
C LEU A 28 -3.00 22.13 -7.88
N THR A 29 -2.54 23.18 -7.19
CA THR A 29 -2.23 24.45 -7.83
C THR A 29 -0.84 24.38 -8.49
N PRO A 30 -0.72 24.73 -9.78
CA PRO A 30 0.57 24.69 -10.48
C PRO A 30 1.68 25.45 -9.74
N ASP A 31 1.36 26.64 -9.25
CA ASP A 31 2.33 27.55 -8.61
C ASP A 31 2.89 27.03 -7.28
N PHE A 32 2.16 26.12 -6.61
CA PHE A 32 2.56 25.58 -5.31
C PHE A 32 3.54 24.42 -5.44
N ASN A 33 3.35 23.58 -6.47
CA ASN A 33 4.11 22.35 -6.67
C ASN A 33 5.22 22.50 -7.73
N HIS A 34 5.32 23.64 -8.39
CA HIS A 34 6.26 23.82 -9.50
C HIS A 34 7.32 24.88 -9.26
N ARG A 35 8.54 24.40 -9.47
CA ARG A 35 9.77 25.14 -9.74
C ARG A 35 9.60 26.00 -11.01
N PRO A 36 10.08 27.24 -11.05
CA PRO A 36 10.35 27.93 -12.32
C PRO A 36 11.32 27.08 -13.17
N GLU A 37 11.13 27.03 -14.50
CA GLU A 37 11.94 26.21 -15.41
C GLU A 37 13.45 26.52 -15.40
N THR A 38 13.89 27.57 -14.68
CA THR A 38 15.20 28.20 -14.75
C THR A 38 16.19 27.86 -13.63
N MET A 39 15.89 26.90 -12.75
CA MET A 39 16.85 26.51 -11.71
C MET A 39 17.41 25.10 -11.99
N ASP A 40 18.65 24.82 -11.54
CA ASP A 40 19.33 23.52 -11.77
C ASP A 40 19.39 22.58 -10.54
N GLU A 41 19.19 23.07 -9.30
CA GLU A 41 19.27 22.25 -8.07
C GLU A 41 18.07 21.28 -7.84
N GLU A 42 18.23 20.19 -7.09
CA GLU A 42 17.09 19.34 -6.72
C GLU A 42 16.14 20.13 -5.77
N HIS A 43 14.93 20.45 -6.22
CA HIS A 43 13.93 21.14 -5.40
C HIS A 43 13.29 20.15 -4.41
N GLU A 44 13.40 20.40 -3.11
CA GLU A 44 12.64 19.64 -2.11
C GLU A 44 11.14 19.92 -2.29
N ASN A 45 10.34 18.88 -2.54
CA ASN A 45 8.88 19.04 -2.62
C ASN A 45 8.34 19.63 -1.32
N ILE A 46 7.50 20.68 -1.41
CA ILE A 46 6.87 21.29 -0.24
C ILE A 46 5.94 20.26 0.40
N LYS A 47 6.32 19.73 1.57
CA LYS A 47 5.48 18.81 2.35
C LYS A 47 4.54 19.63 3.22
N LEU A 48 3.30 19.83 2.76
CA LEU A 48 2.31 20.58 3.55
C LEU A 48 1.88 19.90 4.85
N LEU A 49 1.99 18.58 4.95
CA LEU A 49 1.61 17.83 6.15
C LEU A 49 2.84 17.16 6.74
N PRO A 50 3.33 17.61 7.92
CA PRO A 50 4.34 16.86 8.64
C PRO A 50 3.74 15.52 9.12
N PRO A 51 4.59 14.49 9.33
CA PRO A 51 4.15 13.24 9.93
C PRO A 51 3.39 13.50 11.23
N GLN A 52 2.19 12.91 11.37
CA GLN A 52 1.43 13.02 12.61
C GLN A 52 1.93 11.93 13.57
N LEU A 53 2.65 12.36 14.61
CA LEU A 53 3.15 11.47 15.65
C LEU A 53 2.06 11.36 16.72
N LEU A 54 1.41 10.20 16.82
CA LEU A 54 0.52 9.89 17.93
C LEU A 54 1.38 9.33 19.07
N SER A 55 1.58 10.11 20.13
CA SER A 55 2.29 9.67 21.32
C SER A 55 1.41 8.78 22.18
N SER A 56 1.35 7.47 21.89
CA SER A 56 0.84 6.50 22.84
C SER A 56 1.90 6.24 23.92
N LEU A 57 1.72 6.80 25.12
CA LEU A 57 2.61 6.64 26.27
C LEU A 57 2.40 5.26 26.91
N VAL A 58 3.40 4.36 26.88
CA VAL A 58 3.49 3.24 27.86
C VAL A 58 4.97 2.96 28.22
N ALA A 59 5.33 3.43 29.42
CA ALA A 59 6.42 3.10 30.36
C ALA A 59 7.90 2.99 29.89
N THR A 60 8.66 4.04 30.21
CA THR A 60 9.87 4.13 31.08
C THR A 60 10.69 2.85 31.33
N GLY A 61 11.38 2.39 30.30
CA GLY A 61 12.53 1.46 30.39
C GLY A 61 13.60 1.88 29.36
N PRO A 62 14.79 1.25 29.34
CA PRO A 62 16.04 1.78 28.75
C PRO A 62 16.05 2.03 27.22
N TYR A 63 14.89 1.99 26.57
CA TYR A 63 14.67 2.31 25.16
C TYR A 63 13.88 3.62 25.00
N GLU A 64 14.25 4.67 25.73
CA GLU A 64 13.70 6.02 25.53
C GLU A 64 13.90 6.46 24.07
N GLY A 65 12.80 6.80 23.38
CA GLY A 65 12.79 7.26 21.99
C GLY A 65 12.08 6.37 20.97
N TYR A 66 11.63 5.15 21.33
CA TYR A 66 10.87 4.32 20.39
C TYR A 66 9.45 4.84 20.17
N GLN A 67 9.25 5.54 19.05
CA GLN A 67 7.92 5.85 18.54
C GLN A 67 7.16 4.54 18.28
N LYS A 68 6.14 4.28 19.11
CA LYS A 68 5.32 3.07 19.02
C LYS A 68 4.26 3.16 17.94
N GLU A 69 3.75 4.35 17.65
CA GLU A 69 2.65 4.59 16.71
C GLU A 69 2.96 5.82 15.83
N ARG A 70 2.77 5.68 14.51
CA ARG A 70 2.99 6.78 13.54
C ARG A 70 1.92 6.74 12.48
N LEU A 71 1.22 7.87 12.25
CA LEU A 71 0.33 8.06 11.11
C LEU A 71 0.89 9.17 10.22
N ASN A 72 1.29 8.83 9.01
CA ASN A 72 1.93 9.76 8.09
C ASN A 72 1.12 9.90 6.80
N PHE A 73 0.75 11.13 6.48
CA PHE A 73 0.23 11.49 5.17
C PHE A 73 1.41 11.93 4.32
N THR A 74 1.71 11.16 3.29
CA THR A 74 2.80 11.48 2.36
C THR A 74 2.25 11.88 1.01
N GLY A 75 3.10 12.44 0.15
CA GLY A 75 2.80 12.62 -1.27
C GLY A 75 2.73 11.32 -2.07
N ASN A 76 2.71 10.13 -1.44
CA ASN A 76 2.58 8.82 -2.10
C ASN A 76 1.54 7.90 -1.43
N GLY A 77 0.90 8.32 -0.32
CA GLY A 77 -0.04 7.48 0.41
C GLY A 77 -0.09 7.72 1.92
N ILE A 78 -0.87 6.90 2.61
CA ILE A 78 -1.00 6.88 4.07
C ILE A 78 -0.16 5.73 4.62
N TYR A 79 0.70 6.06 5.58
CA TYR A 79 1.52 5.10 6.30
C TYR A 79 1.13 5.12 7.76
N LEU A 80 0.62 4.01 8.27
CA LEU A 80 0.36 3.81 9.70
C LEU A 80 1.17 2.61 10.16
N TYR A 81 1.83 2.68 11.30
CA TYR A 81 2.31 1.45 11.94
C TYR A 81 2.33 1.55 13.45
N ARG A 82 2.17 0.37 14.07
CA ARG A 82 2.47 0.10 15.46
C ARG A 82 3.60 -0.91 15.54
N LYS A 83 4.70 -0.58 16.22
CA LYS A 83 5.79 -1.55 16.44
C LYS A 83 5.33 -2.58 17.47
N CYS A 84 5.13 -3.83 17.04
CA CYS A 84 4.57 -4.88 17.91
C CYS A 84 4.83 -6.31 17.40
N MET A 85 4.58 -7.27 18.30
CA MET A 85 4.41 -8.69 18.00
C MET A 85 3.00 -9.08 18.44
N VAL A 86 2.17 -9.58 17.52
CA VAL A 86 0.74 -9.85 17.78
C VAL A 86 0.33 -11.14 17.08
N ARG A 87 -0.67 -11.82 17.66
CA ARG A 87 -1.27 -13.03 17.10
C ARG A 87 -2.63 -12.76 16.46
N ASN A 88 -3.08 -13.68 15.62
CA ASN A 88 -4.42 -13.69 15.04
C ASN A 88 -4.76 -12.36 14.34
N VAL A 89 -3.96 -12.02 13.33
CA VAL A 89 -4.16 -10.82 12.54
C VAL A 89 -4.77 -11.16 11.18
N ALA A 90 -5.39 -10.18 10.55
CA ALA A 90 -5.79 -10.28 9.15
C ALA A 90 -5.06 -9.22 8.33
N GLN A 91 -4.51 -9.63 7.20
CA GLN A 91 -4.04 -8.74 6.16
C GLN A 91 -5.16 -8.53 5.15
N ILE A 92 -5.57 -7.28 4.94
CA ILE A 92 -6.56 -6.88 3.94
C ILE A 92 -5.84 -6.09 2.85
N ASP A 93 -5.97 -6.55 1.61
CA ASP A 93 -5.41 -5.90 0.43
C ASP A 93 -6.51 -5.26 -0.41
N VAL A 94 -6.30 -3.99 -0.80
CA VAL A 94 -7.14 -3.20 -1.70
C VAL A 94 -6.54 -3.27 -3.11
N HIS A 95 -7.20 -3.95 -4.03
CA HIS A 95 -6.57 -4.23 -5.32
C HIS A 95 -6.60 -3.03 -6.27
N SER A 96 -5.43 -2.67 -6.81
CA SER A 96 -5.32 -1.68 -7.90
C SER A 96 -5.94 -0.33 -7.54
N LEU A 97 -5.70 0.14 -6.30
CA LEU A 97 -6.29 1.36 -5.77
C LEU A 97 -6.08 2.57 -6.70
N LEU A 98 -4.82 2.86 -7.05
CA LEU A 98 -4.48 4.00 -7.91
C LEU A 98 -5.17 3.94 -9.28
N LEU A 99 -5.15 2.76 -9.93
CA LEU A 99 -5.80 2.55 -11.23
C LEU A 99 -7.31 2.74 -11.14
N THR A 100 -7.92 2.23 -10.06
CA THR A 100 -9.35 2.37 -9.81
C THR A 100 -9.71 3.83 -9.62
N MET A 101 -8.91 4.60 -8.88
CA MET A 101 -9.15 6.05 -8.72
C MET A 101 -8.98 6.81 -10.03
N ALA A 102 -7.96 6.47 -10.83
CA ALA A 102 -7.78 7.08 -12.14
C ALA A 102 -8.97 6.83 -13.07
N TYR A 103 -9.51 5.60 -13.07
CA TYR A 103 -10.75 5.26 -13.79
C TYR A 103 -11.95 6.05 -13.27
N GLN A 104 -12.17 6.09 -11.95
CA GLN A 104 -13.33 6.79 -11.34
C GLN A 104 -13.31 8.31 -11.53
N LEU A 105 -12.14 8.88 -11.77
CA LEU A 105 -11.92 10.30 -11.99
C LEU A 105 -11.80 10.67 -13.47
N ASP A 106 -12.08 9.71 -14.37
CA ASP A 106 -12.04 9.91 -15.83
C ASP A 106 -10.67 10.43 -16.31
N LEU A 107 -9.59 9.93 -15.70
CA LEU A 107 -8.21 10.31 -16.03
C LEU A 107 -7.57 9.39 -17.08
N LEU A 108 -8.15 8.21 -17.32
CA LEU A 108 -7.66 7.27 -18.33
C LEU A 108 -8.14 7.69 -19.72
N ASP A 109 -7.26 7.68 -20.71
CA ASP A 109 -7.68 7.75 -22.11
C ASP A 109 -8.44 6.48 -22.54
N GLU A 110 -9.11 6.53 -23.69
CA GLU A 110 -9.95 5.44 -24.21
C GLU A 110 -9.21 4.09 -24.29
N ARG A 111 -7.92 4.12 -24.65
CA ARG A 111 -7.11 2.91 -24.77
C ARG A 111 -6.84 2.29 -23.40
N HIS A 112 -6.43 3.10 -22.43
CA HIS A 112 -6.12 2.63 -21.08
C HIS A 112 -7.37 2.27 -20.30
N GLU A 113 -8.49 2.92 -20.58
CA GLU A 113 -9.80 2.53 -20.05
C GLU A 113 -10.17 1.11 -20.50
N LYS A 114 -10.08 0.81 -21.80
CA LYS A 114 -10.32 -0.54 -22.33
C LYS A 114 -9.40 -1.58 -21.69
N MET A 115 -8.11 -1.27 -21.53
CA MET A 115 -7.16 -2.14 -20.83
C MET A 115 -7.53 -2.38 -19.36
N PHE A 116 -8.01 -1.34 -18.68
CA PHE A 116 -8.47 -1.46 -17.29
C PHE A 116 -9.70 -2.37 -17.19
N LEU A 117 -10.70 -2.19 -18.06
CA LEU A 117 -11.90 -3.02 -18.09
C LEU A 117 -11.58 -4.47 -18.44
N GLU A 118 -10.75 -4.71 -19.45
CA GLU A 118 -10.28 -6.04 -19.81
C GLU A 118 -9.53 -6.71 -18.64
N LYS A 119 -8.69 -5.97 -17.92
CA LYS A 119 -8.04 -6.47 -16.71
C LYS A 119 -9.08 -6.91 -15.66
N LYS A 120 -10.17 -6.15 -15.49
CA LYS A 120 -11.23 -6.45 -14.53
C LYS A 120 -12.07 -7.65 -14.95
N GLU A 121 -12.33 -7.82 -16.24
CA GLU A 121 -13.00 -9.00 -16.80
C GLU A 121 -12.17 -10.27 -16.53
N ILE A 122 -10.85 -10.22 -16.75
CA ILE A 122 -9.97 -11.34 -16.43
C ILE A 122 -9.99 -11.66 -14.93
N GLU A 123 -9.96 -10.63 -14.07
CA GLU A 123 -10.00 -10.80 -12.60
C GLU A 123 -11.34 -11.33 -12.09
N ALA A 124 -12.42 -11.21 -12.87
CA ALA A 124 -13.74 -11.71 -12.53
C ALA A 124 -13.95 -13.19 -12.91
N ASP A 125 -13.12 -13.77 -13.77
CA ASP A 125 -13.18 -15.20 -14.13
C ASP A 125 -12.63 -16.07 -12.98
N PRO A 126 -13.46 -16.89 -12.30
CA PRO A 126 -13.00 -17.71 -11.17
C PRO A 126 -11.87 -18.68 -11.51
N ASN A 127 -11.74 -19.07 -12.78
CA ASN A 127 -10.72 -20.01 -13.26
C ASN A 127 -9.45 -19.31 -13.77
N TYR A 128 -9.42 -17.97 -13.84
CA TYR A 128 -8.26 -17.23 -14.32
C TYR A 128 -6.95 -17.61 -13.59
N PRO A 129 -6.93 -17.87 -12.26
CA PRO A 129 -5.67 -18.17 -11.56
C PRO A 129 -4.97 -19.42 -12.11
N ASN A 130 -5.74 -20.38 -12.64
CA ASN A 130 -5.23 -21.62 -13.21
C ASN A 130 -4.90 -21.50 -14.71
N ASN A 131 -5.31 -20.41 -15.36
CA ASN A 131 -5.07 -20.17 -16.78
C ASN A 131 -3.80 -19.33 -16.98
N LYS A 132 -2.67 -20.00 -17.29
CA LYS A 132 -1.36 -19.36 -17.51
C LYS A 132 -1.39 -18.20 -18.51
N ARG A 133 -2.21 -18.28 -19.56
CA ARG A 133 -2.35 -17.22 -20.58
C ARG A 133 -3.04 -15.99 -20.00
N LEU A 134 -4.14 -16.17 -19.27
CA LEU A 134 -4.87 -15.07 -18.63
C LEU A 134 -4.05 -14.42 -17.52
N VAL A 135 -3.35 -15.21 -16.69
CA VAL A 135 -2.42 -14.69 -15.67
C VAL A 135 -1.35 -13.80 -16.31
N SER A 136 -0.72 -14.27 -17.39
CA SER A 136 0.33 -13.53 -18.10
C SER A 136 -0.22 -12.23 -18.73
N LYS A 137 -1.40 -12.31 -19.34
CA LYS A 137 -2.09 -11.15 -19.93
C LYS A 137 -2.44 -10.11 -18.86
N ARG A 138 -3.05 -10.53 -17.75
CA ARG A 138 -3.38 -9.68 -16.61
C ARG A 138 -2.14 -8.99 -16.03
N LYS A 139 -1.02 -9.72 -15.88
CA LYS A 139 0.25 -9.17 -15.39
C LYS A 139 0.75 -8.06 -16.31
N ARG A 140 0.72 -8.28 -17.63
CA ARG A 140 1.08 -7.29 -18.64
C ARG A 140 0.18 -6.06 -18.55
N LEU A 141 -1.14 -6.23 -18.57
CA LEU A 141 -2.09 -5.12 -18.44
C LEU A 141 -1.85 -4.29 -17.19
N LYS A 142 -1.65 -4.94 -16.03
CA LYS A 142 -1.32 -4.26 -14.77
C LYS A 142 -0.04 -3.42 -14.88
N GLN A 143 1.01 -3.96 -15.48
CA GLN A 143 2.28 -3.23 -15.66
C GLN A 143 2.10 -1.99 -16.54
N TRP A 144 1.44 -2.12 -17.69
CA TRP A 144 1.17 -0.99 -18.60
C TRP A 144 0.32 0.09 -17.93
N LEU A 145 -0.76 -0.31 -17.25
CA LEU A 145 -1.63 0.61 -16.54
C LEU A 145 -0.89 1.34 -15.41
N ASN A 146 -0.06 0.63 -14.62
CA ASN A 146 0.74 1.25 -13.57
C ASN A 146 1.74 2.26 -14.12
N LYS A 147 2.40 1.94 -15.24
CA LYS A 147 3.30 2.86 -15.93
C LYS A 147 2.55 4.11 -16.37
N TYR A 148 1.40 3.93 -17.02
CA TYR A 148 0.56 5.05 -17.46
C TYR A 148 0.12 5.96 -16.31
N CYS A 149 -0.45 5.40 -15.24
CA CYS A 149 -0.88 6.19 -14.09
C CYS A 149 0.28 6.89 -13.35
N SER A 150 1.53 6.46 -13.59
CA SER A 150 2.72 7.14 -13.07
C SER A 150 3.14 8.35 -13.94
N THR A 151 2.63 8.44 -15.18
CA THR A 151 2.99 9.45 -16.21
C THR A 151 1.76 9.97 -16.96
N ILE A 152 0.66 10.29 -16.25
CA ILE A 152 -0.68 10.47 -16.81
C ILE A 152 -1.02 11.92 -17.22
N GLY A 153 -1.07 12.24 -18.52
CA GLY A 153 -1.15 13.63 -19.01
C GLY A 153 -0.30 13.86 -20.27
N LYS A 154 -0.16 15.10 -20.73
CA LYS A 154 0.68 15.45 -21.90
C LYS A 154 1.91 16.26 -21.52
N THR A 155 1.77 17.14 -20.53
CA THR A 155 2.87 17.98 -20.01
C THR A 155 3.34 17.47 -18.64
N LYS A 156 4.55 17.84 -18.21
CA LYS A 156 5.06 17.50 -16.87
C LYS A 156 4.12 17.97 -15.75
N THR A 157 3.55 19.15 -15.91
CA THR A 157 2.54 19.73 -15.00
C THR A 157 1.26 18.88 -14.96
N GLU A 158 0.72 18.56 -16.13
CA GLU A 158 -0.48 17.72 -16.23
C GLU A 158 -0.26 16.31 -15.66
N HIS A 159 0.89 15.69 -15.97
CA HIS A 159 1.34 14.42 -15.40
C HIS A 159 1.26 14.43 -13.87
N SER A 160 1.83 15.46 -13.26
CA SER A 160 1.89 15.59 -11.80
C SER A 160 0.48 15.78 -11.20
N ILE A 161 -0.31 16.71 -11.75
CA ILE A 161 -1.64 17.04 -11.25
C ILE A 161 -2.59 15.82 -11.33
N ASN A 162 -2.63 15.13 -12.46
CA ASN A 162 -3.52 13.98 -12.64
C ASN A 162 -3.10 12.79 -11.76
N ARG A 163 -1.79 12.56 -11.60
CA ARG A 163 -1.28 11.56 -10.66
C ARG A 163 -1.70 11.90 -9.22
N TYR A 164 -1.57 13.16 -8.81
CA TYR A 164 -1.99 13.60 -7.48
C TYR A 164 -3.49 13.47 -7.25
N LYS A 165 -4.32 13.81 -8.24
CA LYS A 165 -5.78 13.60 -8.16
C LYS A 165 -6.15 12.15 -7.87
N ALA A 166 -5.59 11.21 -8.63
CA ALA A 166 -5.83 9.78 -8.42
C ALA A 166 -5.34 9.30 -7.04
N MET A 167 -4.15 9.75 -6.63
CA MET A 167 -3.57 9.39 -5.36
C MET A 167 -4.34 9.95 -4.16
N TYR A 168 -4.71 11.23 -4.17
CA TYR A 168 -5.51 11.83 -3.09
C TYR A 168 -6.89 11.21 -2.99
N GLY A 169 -7.53 10.86 -4.12
CA GLY A 169 -8.74 10.05 -4.11
C GLY A 169 -8.55 8.71 -3.38
N GLY A 170 -7.42 8.05 -3.63
CA GLY A 170 -7.05 6.81 -2.96
C GLY A 170 -6.77 6.97 -1.47
N MET A 171 -5.98 8.00 -1.10
CA MET A 171 -5.67 8.32 0.30
C MET A 171 -6.92 8.64 1.10
N ASN A 172 -7.81 9.47 0.56
CA ASN A 172 -9.07 9.83 1.21
C ASN A 172 -9.96 8.61 1.45
N MET A 173 -9.95 7.65 0.51
CA MET A 173 -10.65 6.38 0.70
C MET A 173 -10.01 5.52 1.79
N VAL A 174 -8.69 5.35 1.74
CA VAL A 174 -7.94 4.57 2.74
C VAL A 174 -8.15 5.16 4.13
N PHE A 175 -8.15 6.48 4.27
CA PHE A 175 -8.49 7.13 5.53
C PHE A 175 -9.89 6.77 6.03
N ASP A 176 -10.90 6.77 5.15
CA ASP A 176 -12.26 6.33 5.51
C ASP A 176 -12.30 4.84 5.93
N MET A 177 -11.53 3.99 5.26
CA MET A 177 -11.39 2.57 5.59
C MET A 177 -10.75 2.36 6.96
N LEU A 178 -9.69 3.12 7.27
CA LEU A 178 -9.04 3.09 8.58
C LEU A 178 -10.03 3.49 9.69
N ASN A 179 -10.88 4.50 9.45
CA ASN A 179 -11.93 4.89 10.39
C ASN A 179 -13.01 3.80 10.55
N PHE A 180 -13.36 3.08 9.49
CA PHE A 180 -14.30 1.96 9.58
C PHE A 180 -13.77 0.82 10.46
N TRP A 181 -12.49 0.48 10.32
CA TRP A 181 -11.87 -0.56 11.15
C TRP A 181 -11.63 -0.09 12.59
N GLY A 182 -11.45 1.22 12.78
CA GLY A 182 -11.03 1.83 14.03
C GLY A 182 -9.51 1.79 14.14
N LEU A 183 -8.87 2.94 14.28
CA LEU A 183 -7.40 3.06 14.23
C LEU A 183 -6.69 2.17 15.26
N SER A 184 -7.30 1.94 16.42
CA SER A 184 -6.76 1.05 17.46
C SER A 184 -6.65 -0.43 17.03
N ASN A 185 -7.42 -0.85 16.02
CA ASN A 185 -7.38 -2.20 15.48
C ASN A 185 -6.42 -2.33 14.30
N VAL A 186 -5.84 -1.24 13.80
CA VAL A 186 -4.93 -1.26 12.64
C VAL A 186 -3.49 -1.25 13.13
N ILE A 187 -2.77 -2.35 12.90
CA ILE A 187 -1.37 -2.49 13.26
C ILE A 187 -0.47 -1.82 12.22
N ASN A 188 -0.81 -1.94 10.94
CA ASN A 188 0.02 -1.42 9.86
C ASN A 188 -0.87 -1.05 8.66
N CYS A 189 -0.55 0.03 7.98
CA CYS A 189 -1.18 0.46 6.73
C CYS A 189 -0.08 0.96 5.80
N VAL A 190 -0.06 0.43 4.58
CA VAL A 190 0.81 0.91 3.50
C VAL A 190 -0.02 1.01 2.24
N ASN A 191 -0.26 2.23 1.78
CA ASN A 191 -0.90 2.60 0.51
C ASN A 191 -2.24 1.93 0.22
N ASP A 192 -2.23 0.67 -0.20
CA ASP A 192 -3.36 -0.10 -0.67
C ASP A 192 -3.62 -1.37 0.15
N GLY A 193 -3.17 -1.42 1.40
CA GLY A 193 -3.49 -2.51 2.30
C GLY A 193 -3.22 -2.19 3.77
N PHE A 194 -3.79 -3.01 4.65
CA PHE A 194 -3.62 -2.87 6.08
C PHE A 194 -3.64 -4.23 6.80
N ILE A 195 -2.92 -4.28 7.92
CA ILE A 195 -2.87 -5.40 8.86
C ILE A 195 -3.70 -4.99 10.07
N ILE A 196 -4.69 -5.81 10.43
CA ILE A 196 -5.60 -5.54 11.55
C ILE A 196 -5.62 -6.66 12.57
N THR A 197 -5.90 -6.29 13.82
CA THR A 197 -6.30 -7.22 14.89
C THR A 197 -7.82 -7.34 14.94
N ASN A 198 -8.32 -8.27 15.76
CA ASN A 198 -9.74 -8.43 16.05
C ASN A 198 -10.58 -8.57 14.77
N PHE A 199 -10.06 -9.34 13.81
CA PHE A 199 -10.75 -9.60 12.55
C PHE A 199 -12.09 -10.28 12.81
N ASN A 200 -13.11 -9.81 12.12
CA ASN A 200 -14.45 -10.39 12.12
C ASN A 200 -14.90 -10.51 10.65
N GLU A 201 -15.27 -11.72 10.24
CA GLU A 201 -15.69 -12.03 8.88
C GLU A 201 -16.97 -11.29 8.47
N GLU A 202 -17.95 -11.19 9.35
CA GLU A 202 -19.18 -10.41 9.11
C GLU A 202 -18.85 -8.93 8.91
N LYS A 203 -17.97 -8.38 9.75
CA LYS A 203 -17.49 -6.99 9.62
C LYS A 203 -16.71 -6.78 8.31
N PHE A 204 -16.00 -7.80 7.84
CA PHE A 204 -15.28 -7.77 6.57
C PHE A 204 -16.22 -7.80 5.36
N GLU A 205 -17.27 -8.61 5.37
CA GLU A 205 -18.26 -8.59 4.27
C GLU A 205 -19.01 -7.26 4.25
N GLN A 206 -19.39 -6.70 5.43
CA GLN A 206 -19.94 -5.35 5.51
C GLN A 206 -18.98 -4.28 4.97
N PHE A 207 -17.68 -4.40 5.27
CA PHE A 207 -16.64 -3.54 4.73
C PHE A 207 -16.60 -3.61 3.20
N LYS A 208 -16.50 -4.82 2.66
CA LYS A 208 -16.40 -5.09 1.23
C LYS A 208 -17.63 -4.54 0.50
N ASP A 209 -18.83 -4.79 0.99
CA ASP A 209 -20.08 -4.29 0.40
C ASP A 209 -20.14 -2.77 0.43
N LYS A 210 -19.81 -2.15 1.58
CA LYS A 210 -19.81 -0.70 1.75
C LYS A 210 -18.92 0.02 0.73
N TYR A 211 -17.70 -0.48 0.48
CA TYR A 211 -16.75 0.22 -0.40
C TYR A 211 -16.90 -0.19 -1.86
N SER A 212 -17.15 -1.46 -2.16
CA SER A 212 -17.40 -1.93 -3.53
C SER A 212 -18.70 -1.33 -4.09
N GLY A 213 -19.72 -1.13 -3.24
CA GLY A 213 -20.96 -0.46 -3.61
C GLY A 213 -20.82 1.05 -3.85
N LYS A 214 -19.73 1.67 -3.38
CA LYS A 214 -19.45 3.11 -3.58
C LYS A 214 -18.48 3.38 -4.73
N VAL A 215 -17.60 2.44 -5.04
CA VAL A 215 -16.51 2.60 -5.99
C VAL A 215 -16.50 1.40 -6.93
N LYS A 216 -16.97 1.60 -8.17
CA LYS A 216 -17.04 0.54 -9.18
C LYS A 216 -15.66 -0.06 -9.42
N TYR A 217 -15.60 -1.39 -9.54
CA TYR A 217 -14.38 -2.18 -9.76
C TYR A 217 -13.36 -2.19 -8.62
N LEU A 218 -13.67 -1.57 -7.48
CA LEU A 218 -12.86 -1.75 -6.27
C LEU A 218 -13.09 -3.15 -5.72
N THR A 219 -12.00 -3.85 -5.42
CA THR A 219 -12.05 -5.23 -4.94
C THR A 219 -11.03 -5.42 -3.82
N PHE A 220 -11.30 -6.40 -2.96
CA PHE A 220 -10.52 -6.68 -1.76
C PHE A 220 -10.15 -8.15 -1.70
N SER A 221 -9.05 -8.45 -1.01
CA SER A 221 -8.78 -9.79 -0.50
C SER A 221 -8.41 -9.72 0.98
N VAL A 222 -8.62 -10.82 1.69
CA VAL A 222 -8.21 -10.97 3.08
C VAL A 222 -7.48 -12.28 3.27
N LYS A 223 -6.44 -12.27 4.10
CA LYS A 223 -5.75 -13.47 4.57
C LYS A 223 -5.47 -13.35 6.05
N GLN A 224 -5.84 -14.38 6.81
CA GLN A 224 -5.54 -14.48 8.24
C GLN A 224 -4.14 -15.04 8.45
N TYR A 225 -3.47 -14.54 9.48
CA TYR A 225 -2.14 -14.93 9.89
C TYR A 225 -2.09 -15.17 11.39
N ASP A 226 -1.47 -16.28 11.79
CA ASP A 226 -1.28 -16.65 13.20
C ASP A 226 -0.37 -15.66 13.92
N PHE A 227 0.68 -15.18 13.24
CA PHE A 227 1.69 -14.28 13.80
C PHE A 227 1.96 -13.07 12.93
N CYS A 228 2.18 -11.95 13.59
CA CYS A 228 2.61 -10.69 12.99
C CYS A 228 3.72 -10.04 13.80
N LEU A 229 4.80 -9.66 13.12
CA LEU A 229 5.84 -8.79 13.64
C LEU A 229 5.93 -7.56 12.75
N VAL A 230 5.83 -6.38 13.35
CA VAL A 230 5.98 -5.10 12.65
C VAL A 230 7.13 -4.33 13.27
N LYS A 231 8.16 -4.06 12.46
CA LYS A 231 9.34 -3.25 12.85
C LYS A 231 9.09 -1.77 12.55
N ASN A 232 8.57 -1.48 11.37
CA ASN A 232 8.15 -0.15 10.91
C ASN A 232 7.05 -0.28 9.83
N ASP A 233 6.72 0.82 9.16
CA ASP A 233 5.73 0.86 8.10
C ASP A 233 6.03 -0.09 6.94
N LEU A 234 7.30 -0.23 6.54
CA LEU A 234 7.70 -1.03 5.37
C LEU A 234 8.20 -2.44 5.71
N GLU A 235 8.58 -2.70 6.96
CA GLU A 235 9.19 -3.94 7.41
C GLU A 235 8.29 -4.69 8.39
N TYR A 236 7.67 -5.75 7.89
CA TYR A 236 6.83 -6.65 8.67
C TYR A 236 7.00 -8.10 8.22
N LEU A 237 6.59 -9.02 9.10
CA LEU A 237 6.56 -10.46 8.89
C LEU A 237 5.20 -11.00 9.33
N LEU A 238 4.55 -11.79 8.47
CA LEU A 238 3.29 -12.48 8.73
C LEU A 238 3.51 -13.98 8.54
N ILE A 239 3.09 -14.83 9.49
CA ILE A 239 3.40 -16.28 9.47
C ILE A 239 2.17 -17.10 9.89
N ASN A 240 1.85 -18.14 9.11
CA ASN A 240 1.02 -19.28 9.52
C ASN A 240 1.90 -20.53 9.71
N SER A 241 2.81 -20.77 8.76
CA SER A 241 3.72 -21.91 8.80
C SER A 241 5.02 -21.62 8.05
N ASP A 242 5.97 -22.56 8.07
CA ASP A 242 7.24 -22.44 7.34
C ASP A 242 7.05 -22.30 5.81
N GLY A 243 5.93 -22.81 5.29
CA GLY A 243 5.56 -22.70 3.88
C GLY A 243 4.54 -21.61 3.57
N ASP A 244 3.94 -20.99 4.60
CA ASP A 244 2.92 -19.95 4.44
C ASP A 244 3.23 -18.73 5.29
N TYR A 245 3.95 -17.79 4.69
CA TYR A 245 4.34 -16.53 5.30
C TYR A 245 4.49 -15.41 4.27
N LYS A 246 4.57 -14.17 4.76
CA LYS A 246 4.91 -12.99 3.97
C LYS A 246 6.01 -12.20 4.69
N CYS A 247 7.19 -12.15 4.07
CA CYS A 247 8.34 -11.42 4.59
C CYS A 247 8.55 -10.10 3.81
N ARG A 248 8.56 -8.97 4.51
CA ARG A 248 8.94 -7.66 3.98
C ARG A 248 10.16 -7.06 4.70
N ASN A 249 10.77 -7.82 5.60
CA ASN A 249 11.96 -7.42 6.33
C ASN A 249 13.16 -7.29 5.37
N ARG A 250 13.98 -6.24 5.53
CA ARG A 250 15.12 -5.98 4.63
C ARG A 250 16.40 -6.72 5.04
N GLU A 251 16.53 -7.15 6.28
CA GLU A 251 17.75 -7.78 6.80
C GLU A 251 17.84 -9.24 6.40
N PHE A 252 16.71 -9.97 6.44
CA PHE A 252 16.67 -11.40 6.13
C PHE A 252 15.63 -11.78 5.07
N GLY A 253 14.87 -10.82 4.54
CA GLY A 253 13.98 -11.09 3.42
C GLY A 253 14.77 -11.32 2.14
N LYS A 254 14.26 -12.19 1.27
CA LYS A 254 14.92 -12.66 0.03
C LYS A 254 15.54 -11.54 -0.79
N ASN A 255 14.80 -10.45 -1.00
CA ASN A 255 15.31 -9.32 -1.76
C ASN A 255 16.50 -8.63 -1.08
N GLY A 256 16.41 -8.41 0.23
CA GLY A 256 17.49 -7.75 0.98
C GLY A 256 18.74 -8.61 1.06
N VAL A 257 18.58 -9.91 1.33
CA VAL A 257 19.70 -10.86 1.33
C VAL A 257 20.34 -10.97 -0.05
N TYR A 258 19.54 -11.07 -1.11
CA TYR A 258 20.07 -11.09 -2.48
C TYR A 258 20.86 -9.82 -2.81
N GLU A 259 20.34 -8.65 -2.42
CA GLU A 259 21.01 -7.36 -2.60
C GLU A 259 22.33 -7.30 -1.82
N LEU A 260 22.38 -7.83 -0.60
CA LEU A 260 23.63 -7.96 0.16
C LEU A 260 24.64 -8.89 -0.52
N LEU A 261 24.18 -10.01 -1.09
CA LEU A 261 25.04 -10.99 -1.76
C LEU A 261 25.57 -10.52 -3.11
N THR A 262 24.84 -9.66 -3.82
CA THR A 262 25.12 -9.34 -5.23
C THR A 262 25.33 -7.85 -5.52
N GLY A 263 25.02 -6.97 -4.57
CA GLY A 263 24.94 -5.52 -4.77
C GLY A 263 23.79 -5.07 -5.67
N LYS A 264 22.86 -5.96 -6.06
CA LYS A 264 21.77 -5.69 -7.00
C LYS A 264 20.41 -6.03 -6.40
N SER A 265 19.41 -5.18 -6.63
CA SER A 265 18.06 -5.40 -6.13
C SER A 265 17.27 -6.32 -7.08
N LEU A 266 16.54 -7.32 -6.55
CA LEU A 266 15.60 -8.12 -7.36
C LEU A 266 14.38 -7.32 -7.85
N LYS A 267 14.22 -6.09 -7.37
CA LYS A 267 13.16 -5.17 -7.80
C LYS A 267 13.49 -4.42 -9.09
N ASP A 268 14.75 -4.44 -9.53
CA ASP A 268 15.17 -3.81 -10.76
C ASP A 268 14.92 -4.78 -11.94
N GLU A 269 14.03 -4.37 -12.86
CA GLU A 269 13.61 -5.18 -14.01
C GLU A 269 14.75 -5.43 -15.02
N THR A 270 15.88 -4.73 -14.89
CA THR A 270 17.04 -4.86 -15.79
C THR A 270 18.09 -5.87 -15.28
N VAL A 271 17.92 -6.40 -14.07
CA VAL A 271 18.91 -7.29 -13.45
C VAL A 271 18.79 -8.71 -13.99
N SER A 272 19.88 -9.21 -14.58
CA SER A 272 20.05 -10.65 -14.81
C SER A 272 20.23 -11.36 -13.48
N VAL A 273 19.37 -12.33 -13.20
CA VAL A 273 19.28 -13.01 -11.91
C VAL A 273 20.43 -14.00 -11.73
N ASN A 274 21.17 -13.88 -10.64
CA ASN A 274 22.14 -14.88 -10.21
C ASN A 274 21.41 -15.99 -9.43
N GLU A 275 21.15 -17.12 -10.10
CA GLU A 275 20.39 -18.24 -9.53
C GLU A 275 21.00 -18.78 -8.22
N LYS A 276 22.34 -18.84 -8.10
CA LYS A 276 22.98 -19.32 -6.87
C LYS A 276 22.73 -18.37 -5.70
N ALA A 277 22.84 -17.07 -5.92
CA ALA A 277 22.56 -16.07 -4.90
C ALA A 277 21.06 -16.02 -4.55
N LEU A 278 20.18 -16.24 -5.53
CA LEU A 278 18.74 -16.32 -5.30
C LEU A 278 18.37 -17.51 -4.41
N LEU A 279 18.89 -18.71 -4.71
CA LEU A 279 18.66 -19.90 -3.90
C LEU A 279 19.16 -19.73 -2.45
N GLU A 280 20.33 -19.12 -2.29
CA GLU A 280 20.88 -18.85 -0.97
C GLU A 280 20.04 -17.83 -0.19
N ALA A 281 19.59 -16.76 -0.84
CA ALA A 281 18.68 -15.79 -0.24
C ALA A 281 17.34 -16.42 0.17
N GLU A 282 16.81 -17.36 -0.62
CA GLU A 282 15.60 -18.12 -0.27
C GLU A 282 15.81 -19.07 0.91
N ARG A 283 16.99 -19.69 1.02
CA ARG A 283 17.36 -20.54 2.16
C ARG A 283 17.43 -19.71 3.44
N ILE A 284 18.14 -18.58 3.42
CA ILE A 284 18.30 -17.68 4.57
C ILE A 284 16.94 -17.12 5.04
N GLU A 285 16.08 -16.70 4.11
CA GLU A 285 14.73 -16.23 4.46
C GLU A 285 13.93 -17.32 5.18
N LYS A 286 13.92 -18.55 4.63
CA LYS A 286 13.19 -19.68 5.24
C LYS A 286 13.72 -20.04 6.63
N GLU A 287 15.03 -20.09 6.81
CA GLU A 287 15.65 -20.38 8.11
C GLU A 287 15.32 -19.30 9.14
N SER A 288 15.36 -18.02 8.74
CA SER A 288 15.04 -16.88 9.59
C SER A 288 13.56 -16.91 10.00
N VAL A 289 12.65 -17.19 9.06
CA VAL A 289 11.21 -17.31 9.34
C VAL A 289 10.93 -18.46 10.30
N LYS A 290 11.57 -19.61 10.10
CA LYS A 290 11.45 -20.75 11.01
C LYS A 290 11.92 -20.39 12.43
N LEU A 291 13.07 -19.74 12.55
CA LEU A 291 13.59 -19.26 13.84
C LEU A 291 12.61 -18.29 14.52
N CYS A 292 12.10 -17.30 13.78
CA CYS A 292 11.11 -16.36 14.29
C CYS A 292 9.84 -17.08 14.78
N LYS A 293 9.30 -18.01 13.97
CA LYS A 293 8.14 -18.82 14.33
C LYS A 293 8.39 -19.61 15.63
N ASP A 294 9.52 -20.29 15.73
CA ASP A 294 9.87 -21.08 16.91
C ASP A 294 10.02 -20.19 18.16
N LEU A 295 10.57 -18.98 18.02
CA LEU A 295 10.62 -17.98 19.09
C LEU A 295 9.21 -17.49 19.50
N PHE A 296 8.31 -17.27 18.53
CA PHE A 296 6.93 -16.87 18.81
C PHE A 296 6.13 -17.97 19.54
N LEU A 297 6.42 -19.24 19.26
CA LEU A 297 5.81 -20.37 19.95
C LEU A 297 6.37 -20.55 21.37
N LYS A 298 7.67 -20.32 21.58
CA LYS A 298 8.33 -20.42 22.90
C LYS A 298 7.95 -19.31 23.87
N THR A 299 7.69 -18.10 23.38
CA THR A 299 7.36 -16.93 24.23
C THR A 299 5.93 -16.95 24.80
N THR A 300 5.18 -18.04 24.61
CA THR A 300 3.77 -18.18 25.02
C THR A 300 3.45 -19.45 25.80
N ASN A 301 4.47 -20.24 26.13
CA ASN A 301 4.41 -21.31 27.13
C ASN A 301 5.11 -20.84 28.40
#